data_AF-A0AAV1VKD2-F1
#
_entry.id   AF-A0AAV1VKD2-F1
#
_cell.length_a   1.000
_cell.length_b   1.000
_cell.length_c   1.000
_cell.angle_alpha   90.00
_cell.angle_beta   90.00
_cell.angle_gamma   90.00
#
_symmetry.space_group_name_H-M   'P 1'
#
loop_
_entity.id
_entity.type
_entity.pdbx_description
1 polymer ?
#
loop_
_entity_poly.entity_id
_entity_poly.type
_entity_poly.pdbx_seq_one_letter_code
_entity_poly.pdbx_strand_id
1 'polypeptide(L)'
;MAHDQLDVVTAFLYGVMKEQVFCVIPEGVELDSTFDCLELVKSIYGLKQASRVWNETFDEYVCSIGFQASYFDPCLYIKTSDGHCVLVLVDVKDVLVTGISLELIARTKNDLKTRF
;
A
#
# COMPACT_ATOMS: atom_id res chain seq x y z
N MET A 1 12.06 20.21 10.93
CA MET A 1 11.38 19.25 10.03
C MET A 1 10.70 18.23 10.93
N ALA A 2 9.38 18.10 10.83
CA ALA A 2 8.60 17.18 11.65
C ALA A 2 8.36 15.90 10.86
N HIS A 3 8.27 14.76 11.55
CA HIS A 3 7.98 13.46 10.96
C HIS A 3 6.97 12.68 11.80
N ASP A 4 6.24 11.78 11.14
CA ASP A 4 5.28 10.86 11.76
C ASP A 4 5.30 9.54 10.98
N GLN A 5 5.07 8.42 11.66
CA GLN A 5 5.10 7.07 11.09
C GLN A 5 3.73 6.42 11.13
N LEU A 6 3.43 5.64 10.09
CA LEU A 6 2.25 4.78 9.96
C LEU A 6 2.72 3.35 9.68
N ASP A 7 2.15 2.38 10.39
CA ASP A 7 2.29 0.96 10.08
C ASP A 7 1.02 0.48 9.37
N VAL A 8 1.17 0.02 8.13
CA VAL A 8 0.06 -0.52 7.35
C VAL A 8 -0.13 -1.99 7.69
N VAL A 9 -1.09 -2.23 8.58
CA VAL A 9 -1.51 -3.57 8.95
C VAL A 9 -2.08 -4.28 7.72
N THR A 10 -1.65 -5.52 7.49
CA THR A 10 -2.10 -6.34 6.35
C THR A 10 -1.84 -5.76 4.96
N ALA A 11 -0.77 -4.98 4.77
CA ALA A 11 -0.38 -4.35 3.48
C ALA A 11 -0.70 -5.18 2.22
N PHE A 12 -0.30 -6.45 2.16
CA PHE A 12 -0.53 -7.30 0.98
C PHE A 12 -2.02 -7.52 0.64
N LEU A 13 -2.92 -7.53 1.62
CA LEU A 13 -4.36 -7.75 1.39
C LEU A 13 -5.04 -6.59 0.65
N TYR A 14 -4.42 -5.40 0.62
CA TYR A 14 -4.95 -4.28 -0.15
C TYR A 14 -4.81 -4.52 -1.66
N GLY A 15 -3.78 -5.25 -2.07
CA GLY A 15 -3.44 -5.53 -3.45
C GLY A 15 -4.40 -6.48 -4.15
N VAL A 16 -4.93 -6.08 -5.31
CA VAL A 16 -5.75 -6.95 -6.16
C VAL A 16 -4.86 -7.77 -7.08
N MET A 17 -5.12 -9.07 -7.13
CA MET A 17 -4.40 -9.98 -8.02
C MET A 17 -4.79 -9.71 -9.47
N LYS A 18 -3.79 -9.41 -10.31
CA LYS A 18 -3.94 -9.28 -11.78
C LYS A 18 -3.81 -10.62 -12.50
N GLU A 19 -3.09 -11.56 -11.88
CA GLU A 19 -2.86 -12.91 -12.38
C GLU A 19 -3.78 -13.90 -11.68
N GLN A 20 -4.23 -14.92 -12.39
CA GLN A 20 -5.00 -16.01 -11.78
C GLN A 20 -4.07 -16.94 -11.03
N VAL A 21 -4.16 -16.93 -9.71
CA VAL A 21 -3.42 -17.82 -8.83
C VAL A 21 -4.41 -18.59 -7.99
N PHE A 22 -4.30 -19.92 -8.04
CA PHE A 22 -5.14 -20.81 -7.27
C PHE A 22 -4.36 -21.39 -6.08
N CYS A 23 -5.04 -21.57 -4.96
CA CYS A 23 -4.52 -22.28 -3.80
C CYS A 23 -5.36 -23.51 -3.50
N VAL A 24 -4.72 -24.47 -2.82
CA VAL A 24 -5.42 -25.62 -2.25
C VAL A 24 -6.40 -25.11 -1.20
N ILE A 25 -7.56 -25.76 -1.11
CA ILE A 25 -8.56 -25.47 -0.08
C ILE A 25 -7.89 -25.61 1.30
N PRO A 26 -7.85 -24.53 2.11
CA PRO A 26 -7.21 -24.58 3.42
C PRO A 26 -7.93 -25.57 4.36
N GLU A 27 -7.18 -26.15 5.28
CA GLU A 27 -7.74 -26.99 6.34
C GLU A 27 -8.79 -26.22 7.15
N GLY A 28 -9.94 -26.84 7.41
CA GLY A 28 -11.05 -26.24 8.14
C GLY A 28 -12.01 -25.40 7.30
N VAL A 29 -11.80 -25.31 5.98
CA VAL A 29 -12.77 -24.70 5.05
C VAL A 29 -13.65 -25.81 4.48
N GLU A 30 -14.94 -25.79 4.84
CA GLU A 30 -15.95 -26.70 4.28
C GLU A 30 -16.49 -26.13 2.97
N LEU A 31 -16.24 -26.83 1.87
CA LEU A 31 -16.79 -26.53 0.54
C LEU A 31 -17.42 -27.80 -0.02
N ASP A 32 -18.36 -27.61 -0.94
CA ASP A 32 -18.90 -28.73 -1.71
C ASP A 32 -17.76 -29.47 -2.41
N SER A 33 -17.88 -30.80 -2.49
CA SER A 33 -16.87 -31.68 -3.12
C SER A 33 -16.69 -31.45 -4.62
N THR A 34 -17.39 -30.48 -5.21
CA THR A 34 -17.23 -30.03 -6.59
C THR A 34 -16.09 -29.04 -6.79
N PHE A 35 -15.50 -28.51 -5.72
CA PHE A 35 -14.39 -27.56 -5.80
C PHE A 35 -13.05 -28.24 -5.47
N ASP A 36 -12.08 -28.07 -6.37
CA ASP A 36 -10.73 -28.61 -6.19
C ASP A 36 -9.73 -27.56 -5.64
N CYS A 37 -10.03 -26.27 -5.81
CA CYS A 37 -9.16 -25.16 -5.43
C CYS A 37 -9.92 -23.84 -5.26
N LEU A 38 -9.24 -22.83 -4.71
CA LEU A 38 -9.74 -21.47 -4.56
C LEU A 38 -8.89 -20.48 -5.36
N GLU A 39 -9.52 -19.48 -5.98
CA GLU A 39 -8.81 -18.37 -6.62
C GLU A 39 -8.46 -17.28 -5.60
N LEU A 40 -7.22 -16.80 -5.61
CA LEU A 40 -6.79 -15.68 -4.80
C LEU A 40 -7.12 -14.36 -5.51
N VAL A 41 -8.13 -13.65 -5.01
CA VAL A 41 -8.53 -12.32 -5.53
C VAL A 41 -7.61 -11.20 -5.00
N LYS A 42 -7.07 -11.38 -3.79
CA LYS A 42 -6.16 -10.44 -3.12
C LYS A 42 -4.79 -11.08 -2.91
N SER A 43 -3.75 -10.26 -2.92
CA SER A 43 -2.40 -10.76 -2.65
C SER A 43 -2.23 -11.10 -1.17
N ILE A 44 -1.52 -12.18 -0.86
CA ILE A 44 -1.27 -12.65 0.51
C ILE A 44 0.22 -12.84 0.74
N TYR A 45 0.63 -12.91 2.01
CA TYR A 45 2.01 -13.22 2.37
C TYR A 45 2.48 -14.54 1.74
N GLY A 46 3.73 -14.58 1.28
CA GLY A 46 4.34 -15.77 0.68
C GLY A 46 4.15 -15.90 -0.83
N LEU A 47 3.27 -15.10 -1.45
CA LEU A 47 3.23 -14.99 -2.92
C LEU A 47 4.46 -14.22 -3.41
N LYS A 48 5.09 -14.71 -4.48
CA LYS A 48 6.27 -14.07 -5.10
C LYS A 48 5.99 -12.64 -5.57
N GLN A 49 4.75 -12.38 -5.96
CA GLN A 49 4.27 -11.10 -6.48
C GLN A 49 3.66 -10.19 -5.40
N ALA A 50 3.49 -10.64 -4.15
CA ALA A 50 2.80 -9.87 -3.10
C ALA A 50 3.36 -8.46 -2.92
N SER A 51 4.69 -8.34 -2.79
CA SER A 51 5.36 -7.05 -2.61
C SER A 51 5.16 -6.12 -3.81
N ARG A 52 5.15 -6.66 -5.03
CA ARG A 52 4.92 -5.87 -6.25
C ARG A 52 3.48 -5.37 -6.32
N VAL A 53 2.51 -6.24 -6.07
CA VAL A 53 1.09 -5.86 -6.10
C VAL A 53 0.78 -4.81 -5.04
N TRP A 54 1.37 -4.93 -3.85
CA TRP A 54 1.28 -3.89 -2.82
C TRP A 54 1.88 -2.57 -3.28
N ASN A 55 3.11 -2.58 -3.81
CA ASN A 55 3.76 -1.35 -4.26
C ASN A 55 2.97 -0.64 -5.35
N GLU A 56 2.45 -1.39 -6.35
CA GLU A 56 1.57 -0.83 -7.39
C GLU A 56 0.29 -0.23 -6.78
N THR A 57 -0.32 -0.90 -5.81
CA THR A 57 -1.54 -0.41 -5.12
C THR A 57 -1.28 0.86 -4.31
N PHE A 58 -0.12 0.94 -3.64
CA PHE A 58 0.28 2.11 -2.87
C PHE A 58 0.60 3.29 -3.79
N ASP A 59 1.40 3.06 -4.82
CA ASP A 59 1.76 4.06 -5.85
C ASP A 59 0.52 4.67 -6.50
N GLU A 60 -0.40 3.83 -6.99
CA GLU A 60 -1.64 4.27 -7.62
C GLU A 60 -2.45 5.20 -6.70
N TYR A 61 -2.58 4.84 -5.42
CA TYR A 61 -3.31 5.65 -4.45
C TYR A 61 -2.58 6.96 -4.12
N VAL A 62 -1.29 6.89 -3.78
CA VAL A 62 -0.52 8.07 -3.37
C VAL A 62 -0.40 9.08 -4.52
N CYS A 63 -0.21 8.61 -5.74
CA CYS A 63 -0.27 9.46 -6.93
C CYS A 63 -1.67 10.07 -7.13
N SER A 64 -2.75 9.33 -6.86
CA SER A 64 -4.12 9.85 -6.98
C SER A 64 -4.44 11.01 -6.04
N ILE A 65 -3.80 11.06 -4.86
CA ILE A 65 -3.93 12.18 -3.90
C ILE A 65 -2.91 13.30 -4.16
N GLY A 66 -2.26 13.31 -5.33
CA GLY A 66 -1.46 14.42 -5.85
C GLY A 66 0.01 14.42 -5.45
N PHE A 67 0.54 13.28 -4.99
CA PHE A 67 1.98 13.09 -4.88
C PHE A 67 2.58 12.65 -6.21
N GLN A 68 3.90 12.81 -6.33
CA GLN A 68 4.69 12.30 -7.43
C GLN A 68 5.85 11.47 -6.88
N ALA A 69 6.06 10.28 -7.44
CA ALA A 69 7.24 9.48 -7.14
C ALA A 69 8.52 10.24 -7.53
N SER A 70 9.54 10.15 -6.68
CA SER A 70 10.85 10.73 -6.92
C SER A 70 11.55 9.99 -8.05
N TYR A 71 12.22 10.75 -8.91
CA TYR A 71 13.03 10.17 -9.99
C TYR A 71 14.22 9.35 -9.48
N PHE A 72 14.74 9.69 -8.29
CA PHE A 72 15.95 9.06 -7.75
C PHE A 72 15.65 7.90 -6.79
N ASP A 73 14.45 7.85 -6.22
CA ASP A 73 14.04 6.84 -5.27
C ASP A 73 12.54 6.51 -5.47
N PRO A 74 12.20 5.36 -6.06
CA PRO A 74 10.82 4.95 -6.31
C PRO A 74 9.96 4.77 -5.05
N CYS A 75 10.58 4.67 -3.87
CA CYS A 75 9.87 4.57 -2.60
C CYS A 75 9.57 5.95 -1.98
N LEU A 76 10.14 7.03 -2.54
CA LEU A 76 9.96 8.39 -2.06
C LEU A 76 8.96 9.13 -2.93
N TYR A 77 7.95 9.73 -2.30
CA TYR A 77 6.91 10.52 -2.94
C TYR A 77 6.95 11.95 -2.42
N ILE A 78 6.71 12.90 -3.31
CA ILE A 78 6.84 14.33 -3.04
C ILE A 78 5.55 15.03 -3.44
N LYS A 79 5.04 15.90 -2.57
CA LYS A 79 3.93 16.81 -2.87
C LYS A 79 4.26 18.21 -2.35
N THR A 80 4.01 19.21 -3.20
CA THR A 80 4.12 20.62 -2.82
C THR A 80 2.72 21.25 -2.82
N SER A 81 2.33 21.89 -1.72
CA SER A 81 1.09 22.65 -1.58
C SER A 81 1.38 23.96 -0.87
N ASP A 82 0.91 25.08 -1.42
CA ASP A 82 1.02 26.41 -0.79
C ASP A 82 2.46 26.79 -0.39
N GLY A 83 3.44 26.40 -1.22
CA GLY A 83 4.86 26.65 -0.96
C GLY A 83 5.50 25.73 0.09
N HIS A 84 4.74 24.78 0.65
CA HIS A 84 5.24 23.78 1.59
C HIS A 84 5.35 22.40 0.93
N CYS A 85 6.42 21.68 1.28
CA CYS A 85 6.67 20.32 0.80
C CYS A 85 6.35 19.30 1.90
N VAL A 86 5.73 18.19 1.49
CA VAL A 86 5.56 16.96 2.27
C VAL A 86 6.11 15.79 1.48
N LEU A 87 6.81 14.91 2.19
CA LEU A 87 7.46 13.73 1.67
C LEU A 87 6.82 12.49 2.30
N VAL A 88 6.61 11.45 1.51
CA VAL A 88 6.17 10.14 1.96
C VAL A 88 7.19 9.11 1.51
N LEU A 89 7.80 8.38 2.44
CA LEU A 89 8.70 7.27 2.16
C LEU A 89 8.01 5.97 2.58
N VAL A 90 7.97 4.98 1.69
CA VAL A 90 7.38 3.67 1.96
C VAL A 90 8.44 2.57 2.00
N ASP A 91 8.41 1.75 3.05
CA ASP A 91 9.19 0.53 3.17
C ASP A 91 8.27 -0.63 3.55
N VAL A 92 7.78 -1.34 2.53
CA VAL A 92 6.82 -2.46 2.62
C VAL A 92 5.60 -2.15 3.50
N LYS A 93 5.69 -2.21 4.83
CA LYS A 93 4.58 -1.90 5.74
C LYS A 93 4.71 -0.54 6.42
N ASP A 94 5.92 -0.02 6.53
CA ASP A 94 6.20 1.24 7.20
C ASP A 94 6.07 2.41 6.22
N VAL A 95 5.35 3.44 6.64
CA VAL A 95 5.20 4.68 5.87
C VAL A 95 5.63 5.85 6.75
N LEU A 96 6.69 6.52 6.34
CA LEU A 96 7.20 7.73 6.99
C LEU A 96 6.67 8.95 6.24
N VAL A 97 6.01 9.86 6.96
CA VAL A 97 5.54 11.14 6.43
C VAL A 97 6.33 12.26 7.10
N THR A 98 6.97 13.13 6.32
CA THR A 98 7.81 14.21 6.84
C THR A 98 7.65 15.50 6.06
N GLY A 99 7.83 16.64 6.72
CA GLY A 99 7.64 17.95 6.09
C GLY A 99 7.83 19.12 7.04
N ILE A 100 7.55 20.32 6.53
CA ILE A 100 7.63 21.58 7.31
C ILE A 100 6.26 21.93 7.91
N SER A 101 5.17 21.69 7.19
CA SER A 101 3.81 21.97 7.65
C SER A 101 3.21 20.77 8.39
N LEU A 102 2.96 20.92 9.69
CA LEU A 102 2.29 19.90 10.51
C LEU A 102 0.87 19.60 10.01
N GLU A 103 0.20 20.60 9.47
CA GLU A 103 -1.14 20.46 8.88
C GLU A 103 -1.10 19.55 7.64
N LEU A 104 -0.11 19.71 6.75
CA LEU A 104 0.05 18.85 5.58
C LEU A 104 0.43 17.42 5.97
N ILE A 105 1.29 17.25 6.98
CA ILE A 105 1.63 15.92 7.52
C ILE A 105 0.38 15.23 8.07
N ALA A 106 -0.40 15.92 8.90
CA ALA A 106 -1.63 15.38 9.49
C ALA A 106 -2.69 15.02 8.43
N ARG A 107 -2.87 15.88 7.43
CA ARG A 107 -3.76 15.62 6.28
C ARG A 107 -3.31 14.39 5.50
N THR A 108 -2.04 14.32 5.11
CA THR A 108 -1.47 13.19 4.38
C THR A 108 -1.64 11.88 5.16
N LYS A 109 -1.41 11.90 6.47
CA LYS A 109 -1.62 10.73 7.33
C LYS A 109 -3.09 10.32 7.39
N ASN A 110 -4.02 11.27 7.44
CA ASN A 110 -5.45 10.97 7.40
C ASN A 110 -5.86 10.38 6.06
N ASP A 111 -5.37 10.94 4.94
CA ASP A 111 -5.62 10.38 3.61
C ASP A 111 -5.15 8.93 3.55
N LEU A 112 -3.89 8.66 3.91
CA LEU A 112 -3.35 7.29 3.95
C LEU A 112 -4.18 6.34 4.82
N LYS A 113 -4.61 6.77 6.02
CA LYS A 113 -5.48 5.97 6.92
C LYS A 113 -6.89 5.73 6.39
N THR A 114 -7.42 6.59 5.52
CA THR A 114 -8.73 6.34 4.91
C THR A 114 -8.69 5.19 3.92
N ARG A 115 -7.50 4.88 3.40
CA ARG A 115 -7.28 3.81 2.43
C ARG A 115 -6.65 2.54 3.03
N PHE A 116 -5.70 2.71 3.95
CA PHE A 116 -4.80 1.66 4.46
C PHE A 116 -4.84 1.53 5.99
#